data_AF-A0AAV0QVN9-F1
#
_entry.id   AF-A0AAV0QVN9-F1
#
_cell.length_a   1.000
_cell.length_b   1.000
_cell.length_c   1.000
_cell.angle_alpha   90.00
_cell.angle_beta   90.00
_cell.angle_gamma   90.00
#
_symmetry.space_group_name_H-M   'P 1'
#
loop_
_entity.id
_entity.type
_entity.pdbx_description
1 polymer ?
#
loop_
_entity_poly.entity_id
_entity_poly.type
_entity_poly.pdbx_seq_one_letter_code
_entity_poly.pdbx_strand_id
1 'polypeptide(L)'
;AYFALGGWFTGTTFVTSWYTHGLASSYLEGCNFLTAAVSTPANKAQGDFTRWCQLGGLWTFVALHGAFGLIGFMLRQFELARSVQLRPYNAIAFSGPIAVFLSVFLIYPLGQSGWFFAPSFNSLLHFYQT
;
A
#
# COMPACT_ATOMS: atom_id res chain seq x y z
N ALA A 1 8.25 -4.60 -5.21
CA ALA A 1 8.07 -5.65 -4.18
C ALA A 1 8.81 -5.29 -2.88
N TYR A 2 10.15 -5.28 -2.88
CA TYR A 2 10.95 -4.99 -1.67
C TYR A 2 10.54 -3.67 -0.99
N PHE A 3 10.49 -2.57 -1.75
CA PHE A 3 10.09 -1.26 -1.22
C PHE A 3 8.66 -1.21 -0.67
N ALA A 4 7.72 -1.94 -1.26
CA ALA A 4 6.34 -1.97 -0.76
C ALA A 4 6.26 -2.68 0.60
N LEU A 5 6.90 -3.86 0.73
CA LEU A 5 6.95 -4.60 1.99
C LEU A 5 7.77 -3.86 3.04
N GLY A 6 8.96 -3.37 2.68
CA GLY A 6 9.82 -2.61 3.58
C GLY A 6 9.18 -1.31 4.05
N GLY A 7 8.49 -0.60 3.16
CA GLY A 7 7.73 0.61 3.50
C GLY A 7 6.58 0.31 4.46
N TRP A 8 5.89 -0.82 4.29
CA TRP A 8 4.83 -1.26 5.20
C TRP A 8 5.37 -1.62 6.59
N PHE A 9 6.44 -2.41 6.68
CA PHE A 9 7.10 -2.72 7.95
C PHE A 9 7.64 -1.46 8.64
N THR A 10 8.26 -0.56 7.89
CA THR A 10 8.77 0.71 8.42
C THR A 10 7.63 1.55 8.99
N GLY A 11 6.54 1.70 8.24
CA GLY A 11 5.40 2.49 8.66
C GLY A 11 4.70 1.92 9.89
N THR A 12 4.35 0.63 9.87
CA THR A 12 3.70 -0.04 11.02
C THR A 12 4.59 -0.12 12.27
N THR A 13 5.92 -0.01 12.11
CA THR A 13 6.83 -0.05 13.27
C THR A 13 7.10 1.33 13.86
N PHE A 14 7.26 2.35 13.03
CA PHE A 14 7.84 3.62 13.48
C PHE A 14 7.01 4.88 13.17
N VAL A 15 6.00 4.80 12.30
CA VAL A 15 5.36 6.00 11.74
C VAL A 15 3.95 6.21 12.30
N THR A 16 3.75 7.41 12.85
CA THR A 16 2.48 7.89 13.37
C THR A 16 1.52 8.32 12.27
N SER A 17 0.22 8.19 12.56
CA SER A 17 -0.86 8.77 11.76
C SER A 17 -1.49 9.98 12.46
N TRP A 18 -0.88 10.52 13.51
CA TRP A 18 -1.43 11.63 14.29
C TRP A 18 -1.71 12.87 13.44
N TYR A 19 -0.80 13.22 12.53
CA TYR A 19 -0.92 14.41 11.68
C TYR A 19 -1.88 14.24 10.49
N THR A 20 -2.29 13.01 10.19
CA THR A 20 -3.24 12.70 9.11
C THR A 20 -4.63 12.38 9.63
N HIS A 21 -4.73 11.62 10.73
CA HIS A 21 -5.96 11.02 11.24
C HIS A 21 -6.17 11.23 12.74
N GLY A 22 -5.21 11.82 13.47
CA GLY A 22 -5.29 11.93 14.94
C GLY A 22 -5.20 10.58 15.67
N LEU A 23 -4.56 9.58 15.04
CA LEU A 23 -4.47 8.21 15.55
C LEU A 23 -3.02 7.77 15.76
N ALA A 24 -2.79 6.98 16.83
CA ALA A 24 -1.61 6.13 16.94
C ALA A 24 -1.74 4.96 15.97
N SER A 25 -0.67 4.64 15.24
CA SER A 25 -0.69 3.61 14.19
C SER A 25 0.56 2.73 14.12
N SER A 26 1.48 2.85 15.08
CA SER A 26 2.75 2.12 15.05
C SER A 26 3.07 1.37 16.33
N TYR A 27 3.91 0.33 16.22
CA TYR A 27 4.44 -0.40 17.38
C TYR A 27 5.15 0.53 18.36
N LEU A 28 5.85 1.55 17.87
CA LEU A 28 6.50 2.57 18.69
C LEU A 28 5.50 3.37 19.55
N GLU A 29 4.27 3.54 19.08
CA GLU A 29 3.18 4.23 19.78
C GLU A 29 2.34 3.28 20.66
N GLY A 30 2.70 1.99 20.73
CA GLY A 30 1.99 0.99 21.51
C GLY A 30 0.87 0.26 20.76
N CYS A 31 0.75 0.44 19.44
CA CYS A 31 -0.13 -0.42 18.63
C CYS A 31 0.39 -1.87 18.63
N ASN A 32 -0.49 -2.82 18.34
CA ASN A 32 -0.14 -4.23 18.17
C ASN A 32 -0.33 -4.64 16.70
N PHE A 33 -0.09 -5.91 16.37
CA PHE A 33 -0.16 -6.39 14.99
C PHE A 33 -1.51 -6.12 14.33
N LEU A 34 -2.60 -6.13 15.11
CA LEU A 34 -3.96 -5.89 14.64
C LEU A 34 -4.26 -4.41 14.39
N THR A 35 -3.59 -3.51 15.11
CA THR A 35 -3.92 -2.07 15.09
C THR A 35 -2.87 -1.20 14.39
N ALA A 36 -1.68 -1.73 14.13
CA ALA A 36 -0.64 -1.00 13.41
C ALA A 36 -0.99 -0.86 11.92
N ALA A 37 -0.82 0.34 11.37
CA ALA A 37 -1.24 0.68 10.02
C ALA A 37 -0.29 1.68 9.35
N VAL A 38 -0.21 1.62 8.02
CA VAL A 38 0.26 2.75 7.20
C VAL A 38 -0.96 3.48 6.67
N SER A 39 -1.23 4.67 7.20
CA SER A 39 -2.46 5.42 6.92
C SER A 39 -2.34 6.39 5.77
N THR A 40 -3.49 6.70 5.17
CA THR A 40 -3.62 7.56 3.99
C THR A 40 -3.19 9.01 4.23
N PRO A 41 -2.70 9.71 3.19
CA PRO A 41 -2.14 11.05 3.34
C PRO A 41 -3.18 12.15 3.42
N ALA A 42 -2.80 13.26 4.05
CA ALA A 42 -3.57 14.49 4.10
C ALA A 42 -2.99 15.63 3.23
N ASN A 43 -1.66 15.69 3.03
CA ASN A 43 -1.02 16.79 2.29
C ASN A 43 0.38 16.43 1.72
N LYS A 44 0.99 17.35 0.96
CA LYS A 44 2.33 17.19 0.33
C LYS A 44 3.47 17.68 1.24
N ALA A 45 4.63 17.03 1.15
CA ALA A 45 5.73 17.19 2.12
C ALA A 45 6.93 18.05 1.68
N GLN A 46 6.91 18.65 0.47
CA GLN A 46 7.93 19.60 0.00
C GLN A 46 9.40 19.12 0.14
N GLY A 47 9.65 17.81 0.04
CA GLY A 47 11.01 17.23 -0.01
C GLY A 47 11.64 16.84 1.34
N ASP A 48 11.02 17.15 2.47
CA ASP A 48 11.47 16.70 3.79
C ASP A 48 10.93 15.28 4.08
N PHE A 49 11.83 14.33 4.34
CA PHE A 49 11.49 12.94 4.61
C PHE A 49 10.67 12.77 5.90
N THR A 50 11.01 13.47 6.97
CA THR A 50 10.29 13.35 8.26
C THR A 50 8.88 13.86 8.09
N ARG A 51 8.73 15.03 7.46
CA ARG A 51 7.42 15.60 7.13
C ARG A 51 6.64 14.71 6.16
N TRP A 52 7.32 14.05 5.23
CA TRP A 52 6.70 13.11 4.30
C TRP A 52 6.13 11.89 4.99
N CYS A 53 6.85 11.32 5.96
CA CYS A 53 6.33 10.25 6.81
C CYS A 53 5.12 10.73 7.62
N GLN A 54 5.21 11.91 8.25
CA GLN A 54 4.12 12.47 9.06
C GLN A 54 2.84 12.76 8.25
N LEU A 55 2.98 13.15 6.98
CA LEU A 55 1.84 13.48 6.12
C LEU A 55 1.27 12.27 5.36
N GLY A 56 1.64 11.04 5.73
CA GLY A 56 1.13 9.80 5.14
C GLY A 56 1.75 9.46 3.77
N GLY A 57 2.91 10.02 3.45
CA GLY A 57 3.62 9.77 2.19
C GLY A 57 3.95 8.30 1.96
N LEU A 58 4.23 7.56 3.03
CA LEU A 58 4.46 6.11 2.97
C LEU A 58 3.29 5.33 2.37
N TRP A 59 2.05 5.79 2.53
CA TRP A 59 0.90 5.12 1.93
C TRP A 59 0.99 5.11 0.41
N THR A 60 1.25 6.26 -0.21
CA THR A 60 1.43 6.36 -1.67
C THR A 60 2.66 5.58 -2.14
N PHE A 61 3.72 5.57 -1.34
CA PHE A 61 4.94 4.81 -1.64
C PHE A 61 4.66 3.31 -1.69
N VAL A 62 3.97 2.77 -0.69
CA VAL A 62 3.59 1.35 -0.61
C VAL A 62 2.60 0.99 -1.71
N ALA A 63 1.57 1.82 -1.94
CA ALA A 63 0.57 1.57 -2.98
C ALA A 63 1.18 1.51 -4.38
N LEU A 64 2.00 2.50 -4.76
CA LEU A 64 2.60 2.57 -6.10
C LEU A 64 3.67 1.50 -6.32
N HIS A 65 4.59 1.29 -5.36
CA HIS A 65 5.58 0.21 -5.48
C HIS A 65 4.94 -1.17 -5.38
N GLY A 66 3.78 -1.28 -4.73
CA GLY A 66 2.92 -2.46 -4.71
C GLY A 66 2.35 -2.76 -6.09
N ALA A 67 1.73 -1.76 -6.74
CA ALA A 67 1.20 -1.88 -8.10
C ALA A 67 2.28 -2.33 -9.10
N PHE A 68 3.44 -1.66 -9.13
CA PHE A 68 4.56 -2.08 -9.98
C PHE A 68 5.11 -3.45 -9.59
N GLY A 69 5.10 -3.80 -8.30
CA GLY A 69 5.46 -5.12 -7.82
C GLY A 69 4.55 -6.23 -8.35
N LEU A 70 3.23 -6.00 -8.36
CA LEU A 70 2.24 -6.94 -8.90
C LEU A 70 2.39 -7.10 -10.42
N ILE A 71 2.59 -6.00 -11.15
CA ILE A 71 2.87 -6.04 -12.59
C ILE A 71 4.15 -6.84 -12.86
N GLY A 72 5.24 -6.56 -12.12
CA GLY A 72 6.48 -7.32 -12.22
C GLY A 72 6.32 -8.80 -11.89
N PHE A 73 5.45 -9.15 -10.93
CA PHE A 73 5.15 -10.54 -10.59
C PHE A 73 4.39 -11.26 -11.72
N MET A 74 3.41 -10.61 -12.33
CA MET A 74 2.70 -11.15 -13.50
C MET A 74 3.64 -11.35 -14.69
N LEU A 75 4.52 -10.37 -14.96
CA LEU A 75 5.54 -10.48 -16.00
C LEU A 75 6.51 -11.64 -15.73
N ARG A 76 6.94 -11.83 -14.47
CA ARG A 76 7.74 -12.99 -14.07
C ARG A 76 7.01 -14.30 -14.32
N GLN A 77 5.70 -14.39 -14.06
CA GLN A 77 4.92 -15.59 -14.37
C GLN A 77 4.88 -15.89 -15.88
N PHE A 78 4.76 -14.85 -16.73
CA PHE A 78 4.86 -15.01 -18.19
C PHE A 78 6.25 -15.46 -18.64
N GLU A 79 7.30 -14.85 -18.10
CA GLU A 79 8.68 -15.19 -18.42
C GLU A 79 8.98 -16.64 -18.04
N LEU A 80 8.58 -17.07 -16.84
CA LEU A 80 8.74 -18.46 -16.40
C LEU A 80 7.94 -19.43 -17.26
N ALA A 81 6.65 -19.13 -17.54
CA ALA A 81 5.83 -19.98 -18.40
C ALA A 81 6.45 -20.13 -19.80
N ARG A 82 7.03 -19.08 -20.36
CA ARG A 82 7.76 -19.12 -21.62
C ARG A 82 9.03 -19.97 -21.51
N SER A 83 9.83 -19.79 -20.47
CA SER A 83 11.10 -20.50 -20.26
C SER A 83 10.92 -22.01 -20.06
N VAL A 84 9.83 -22.42 -19.41
CA VAL A 84 9.50 -23.85 -19.22
C VAL A 84 8.43 -24.37 -20.21
N GLN A 85 8.09 -23.59 -21.24
CA GLN A 85 7.13 -23.94 -22.30
C GLN A 85 5.74 -24.37 -21.77
N LEU A 86 5.32 -23.82 -20.64
CA LEU A 86 3.97 -24.00 -20.10
C LEU A 86 3.01 -22.97 -20.68
N ARG A 87 1.73 -23.31 -20.70
CA ARG A 87 0.66 -22.37 -21.04
C ARG A 87 0.54 -21.33 -19.90
N PRO A 88 0.47 -20.03 -20.18
CA PRO A 88 0.57 -18.97 -19.15
C PRO A 88 -0.74 -18.71 -18.38
N TYR A 89 -1.55 -19.74 -18.10
CA TYR A 89 -2.84 -19.55 -17.42
C TYR A 89 -2.71 -19.02 -15.99
N ASN A 90 -1.60 -19.30 -15.29
CA ASN A 90 -1.32 -18.73 -13.98
C ASN A 90 -1.17 -17.20 -14.02
N ALA A 91 -0.46 -16.69 -15.04
CA ALA A 91 -0.30 -15.24 -15.24
C ALA A 91 -1.64 -14.57 -15.58
N ILE A 92 -2.46 -15.22 -16.42
CA ILE A 92 -3.80 -14.73 -16.78
C ILE A 92 -4.71 -14.71 -15.54
N ALA A 93 -4.72 -15.76 -14.72
CA ALA A 93 -5.51 -15.80 -13.47
C ALA A 93 -5.07 -14.71 -12.47
N PHE A 94 -3.78 -14.35 -12.47
CA PHE A 94 -3.24 -13.29 -11.62
C PHE A 94 -3.71 -11.87 -12.00
N SER A 95 -4.37 -11.70 -13.16
CA SER A 95 -5.06 -10.46 -13.48
C SER A 95 -6.19 -10.12 -12.49
N GLY A 96 -6.82 -11.11 -11.86
CA GLY A 96 -7.84 -10.91 -10.83
C GLY A 96 -7.31 -10.12 -9.61
N PRO A 97 -6.26 -10.60 -8.92
CA PRO A 97 -5.60 -9.85 -7.86
C PRO A 97 -5.14 -8.44 -8.27
N ILE A 98 -4.62 -8.26 -9.48
CA ILE A 98 -4.23 -6.94 -10.00
C ILE A 98 -5.45 -6.03 -10.13
N ALA A 99 -6.55 -6.52 -10.68
CA ALA A 99 -7.79 -5.76 -10.84
C ALA A 99 -8.37 -5.32 -9.48
N VAL A 100 -8.35 -6.21 -8.47
CA VAL A 100 -8.78 -5.85 -7.11
C VAL A 100 -7.87 -4.78 -6.51
N PHE A 101 -6.55 -4.95 -6.61
CA PHE A 101 -5.62 -3.98 -6.05
C PHE A 101 -5.76 -2.60 -6.70
N LEU A 102 -5.78 -2.53 -8.04
CA LEU A 102 -5.91 -1.27 -8.76
C LEU A 102 -7.28 -0.62 -8.57
N SER A 103 -8.36 -1.40 -8.52
CA SER A 103 -9.70 -0.84 -8.30
C SER A 103 -9.84 -0.22 -6.91
N VAL A 104 -9.36 -0.90 -5.87
CA VAL A 104 -9.51 -0.47 -4.47
C VAL A 104 -8.51 0.61 -4.06
N PHE A 105 -7.23 0.44 -4.41
CA PHE A 105 -6.17 1.32 -3.93
C PHE A 105 -5.84 2.46 -4.89
N LEU A 106 -6.27 2.40 -6.17
CA LEU A 106 -6.03 3.47 -7.15
C LEU A 106 -7.34 4.09 -7.65
N ILE A 107 -8.20 3.31 -8.32
CA ILE A 107 -9.37 3.87 -9.01
C ILE A 107 -10.38 4.44 -8.02
N TYR A 108 -10.71 3.70 -6.95
CA TYR A 108 -11.67 4.14 -5.94
C TYR A 108 -11.33 5.52 -5.33
N PRO A 109 -10.14 5.74 -4.75
CA PRO A 109 -9.80 7.06 -4.19
C PRO A 109 -9.61 8.16 -5.23
N LEU A 110 -9.23 7.82 -6.48
CA LEU A 110 -9.21 8.80 -7.58
C LEU A 110 -10.61 9.29 -7.97
N GLY A 111 -11.64 8.47 -7.74
CA GLY A 111 -13.05 8.86 -7.87
C GLY A 111 -13.58 9.64 -6.66
N GLN A 112 -12.80 9.77 -5.59
CA GLN A 112 -13.13 10.55 -4.39
C GLN A 112 -12.34 11.87 -4.36
N SER A 113 -12.49 12.66 -3.30
CA SER A 113 -11.76 13.92 -3.12
C SER A 113 -10.26 13.75 -2.80
N GLY A 114 -9.78 12.51 -2.62
CA GLY A 114 -8.35 12.22 -2.49
C GLY A 114 -8.04 10.85 -1.90
N TRP A 115 -6.75 10.57 -1.75
CA TRP A 115 -6.21 9.31 -1.21
C TRP A 115 -6.60 9.05 0.25
N PHE A 116 -7.03 10.08 0.99
CA PHE A 116 -7.51 9.95 2.37
C PHE A 116 -8.57 8.85 2.52
N PHE A 117 -9.46 8.71 1.53
CA PHE A 117 -10.56 7.73 1.53
C PHE A 117 -10.16 6.32 1.11
N ALA A 118 -8.93 6.12 0.64
CA ALA A 118 -8.46 4.78 0.32
C ALA A 118 -8.31 3.93 1.59
N PRO A 119 -8.31 2.60 1.49
CA PRO A 119 -8.00 1.77 2.66
C PRO A 119 -6.55 1.98 3.14
N SER A 120 -6.38 2.14 4.45
CA SER A 120 -5.06 2.11 5.10
C SER A 120 -4.48 0.68 5.08
N PHE A 121 -3.15 0.55 4.96
CA PHE A 121 -2.51 -0.76 4.95
C PHE A 121 -2.32 -1.28 6.38
N ASN A 122 -3.27 -2.10 6.85
CA ASN A 122 -3.21 -2.74 8.16
C ASN A 122 -3.64 -4.22 8.08
N SER A 123 -3.49 -4.97 9.17
CA SER A 123 -3.80 -6.41 9.19
C SER A 123 -5.29 -6.73 9.36
N LEU A 124 -6.05 -5.81 9.97
CA LEU A 124 -7.50 -5.78 9.90
C LEU A 124 -7.92 -5.06 8.61
N LEU A 125 -9.00 -5.52 7.97
CA LEU A 125 -9.67 -4.73 6.94
C LEU A 125 -10.49 -3.61 7.61
N HIS A 126 -9.82 -2.75 8.39
CA HIS A 126 -10.47 -1.67 9.13
C HIS A 126 -10.59 -0.43 8.25
N PHE A 127 -11.80 -0.23 7.71
CA PHE A 127 -12.24 1.03 7.13
C PHE A 127 -12.46 2.05 8.26
N TYR A 128 -11.40 2.60 8.84
CA TYR A 128 -11.54 3.84 9.60
C TYR A 128 -11.75 4.99 8.60
N GLN A 129 -13.01 5.23 8.24
CA GLN A 129 -13.52 6.52 7.78
C GLN A 129 -14.26 7.14 8.97
N THR A 130 -13.54 7.85 9.83
CA THR A 130 -14.14 8.84 10.74
C THR A 130 -13.26 10.06 10.77
#